data_AF-A0A0Q4IB65-F1
#
_entry.id   AF-A0A0Q4IB65-F1
#
_cell.length_a   1.000
_cell.length_b   1.000
_cell.length_c   1.000
_cell.angle_alpha   90.00
_cell.angle_beta   90.00
_cell.angle_gamma   90.00
#
_symmetry.space_group_name_H-M   'P 1'
#
loop_
_entity.id
_entity.type
_entity.pdbx_description
1 polymer ?
#
loop_
_entity_poly.entity_id
_entity_poly.type
_entity_poly.pdbx_seq_one_letter_code
_entity_poly.pdbx_strand_id
1 'polypeptide(L)'
;MTPAEIADALVDAIMPIDGTQDAEATRDSAARALSDILAHNNNLTNLSPAQVDQVTAATLGYDVAHRIELDVGKSIIDKAPTKGEGLERLQEMKDYVREVVAAQYAAERAANGAIGRAVIDRISRDAIQQAFDVFEEDGGL
;
A
#
# COMPACT_ATOMS: atom_id res chain seq x y z
N MET A 1 -22.85 -9.73 -1.65
CA MET A 1 -21.53 -9.28 -2.13
C MET A 1 -20.60 -9.18 -0.95
N THR A 2 -19.38 -9.66 -1.07
CA THR A 2 -18.32 -9.50 -0.07
C THR A 2 -17.79 -8.05 -0.07
N PRO A 3 -17.09 -7.60 1.00
CA PRO A 3 -16.38 -6.32 0.98
C PRO A 3 -15.48 -6.12 -0.25
N ALA A 4 -14.75 -7.17 -0.65
CA ALA A 4 -13.90 -7.15 -1.83
C ALA A 4 -14.72 -6.92 -3.12
N GLU A 5 -15.81 -7.67 -3.31
CA GLU A 5 -16.67 -7.51 -4.50
C GLU A 5 -17.30 -6.11 -4.60
N ILE A 6 -17.59 -5.46 -3.46
CA ILE A 6 -18.11 -4.08 -3.44
C ILE A 6 -16.98 -3.09 -3.78
N ALA A 7 -15.79 -3.29 -3.22
CA ALA A 7 -14.64 -2.43 -3.47
C ALA A 7 -14.20 -2.47 -4.94
N ASP A 8 -14.10 -3.66 -5.52
CA ASP A 8 -13.76 -3.88 -6.94
C ASP A 8 -14.77 -3.16 -7.85
N ALA A 9 -16.07 -3.35 -7.60
CA ALA A 9 -17.12 -2.71 -8.40
C ALA A 9 -17.08 -1.17 -8.31
N LEU A 10 -16.71 -0.62 -7.15
CA LEU A 10 -16.54 0.81 -6.98
C LEU A 10 -15.31 1.32 -7.74
N VAL A 11 -14.17 0.64 -7.62
CA VAL A 11 -12.94 0.97 -8.33
C VAL A 11 -13.15 0.95 -9.84
N ASP A 12 -13.82 -0.07 -10.37
CA ASP A 12 -14.16 -0.17 -11.79
C ASP A 12 -15.00 1.00 -12.30
N ALA A 13 -15.85 1.56 -11.43
CA ALA A 13 -16.70 2.70 -11.77
C ALA A 13 -15.97 4.05 -11.75
N ILE A 14 -14.96 4.23 -10.88
CA ILE A 14 -14.30 5.52 -10.64
C ILE A 14 -12.89 5.62 -11.21
N MET A 15 -12.22 4.51 -11.48
CA MET A 15 -10.89 4.43 -12.08
C MET A 15 -10.95 3.58 -13.36
N PRO A 16 -11.01 4.20 -14.54
CA PRO A 16 -11.13 3.46 -15.80
C PRO A 16 -9.88 2.61 -16.08
N ILE A 17 -10.10 1.45 -16.69
CA ILE A 17 -9.04 0.58 -17.22
C ILE A 17 -8.33 1.33 -18.35
N ASP A 18 -7.04 1.64 -18.18
CA ASP A 18 -6.20 2.18 -19.25
C ASP A 18 -5.20 1.15 -19.83
N GLY A 19 -5.10 -0.02 -19.20
CA GLY A 19 -4.29 -1.15 -19.64
C GLY A 19 -2.80 -1.07 -19.26
N THR A 20 -2.38 -0.03 -18.53
CA THR A 20 -1.01 0.06 -18.02
C THR A 20 -0.85 -0.74 -16.72
N GLN A 21 0.31 -1.37 -16.52
CA GLN A 21 0.57 -2.13 -15.28
C GLN A 21 0.48 -1.23 -14.05
N ASP A 22 0.99 0.00 -14.16
CA ASP A 22 0.95 0.98 -13.07
C ASP A 22 -0.49 1.36 -12.69
N ALA A 23 -1.36 1.61 -13.66
CA ALA A 23 -2.76 1.93 -13.37
C ALA A 23 -3.52 0.73 -12.78
N GLU A 24 -3.30 -0.48 -13.31
CA GLU A 24 -3.92 -1.68 -12.75
C GLU A 24 -3.44 -1.98 -11.33
N ALA A 25 -2.15 -1.74 -11.03
CA ALA A 25 -1.62 -1.86 -9.67
C ALA A 25 -2.27 -0.84 -8.72
N THR A 26 -2.41 0.42 -9.14
CA THR A 26 -3.11 1.43 -8.32
C THR A 26 -4.59 1.11 -8.11
N ARG A 27 -5.24 0.50 -9.11
CA ARG A 27 -6.63 0.03 -8.97
C ARG A 27 -6.77 -1.07 -7.94
N ASP A 28 -5.90 -2.08 -7.99
CA ASP A 28 -5.84 -3.15 -6.99
C ASP A 28 -5.53 -2.61 -5.57
N SER A 29 -4.62 -1.65 -5.43
CA SER A 29 -4.33 -1.00 -4.15
C SER A 29 -5.53 -0.28 -3.54
N ALA A 30 -6.28 0.48 -4.36
CA ALA A 30 -7.48 1.16 -3.89
C ALA A 30 -8.59 0.16 -3.51
N ALA A 31 -8.75 -0.91 -4.28
CA ALA A 31 -9.73 -1.95 -3.98
C ALA A 31 -9.42 -2.62 -2.63
N ARG A 32 -8.15 -2.94 -2.36
CA ARG A 32 -7.72 -3.48 -1.06
C ARG A 32 -7.99 -2.51 0.09
N ALA A 33 -7.60 -1.23 -0.07
CA ALA A 33 -7.84 -0.21 0.96
C ALA A 33 -9.34 0.00 1.26
N LEU A 34 -10.19 -0.04 0.23
CA LEU A 34 -11.65 0.05 0.39
C LEU A 34 -12.24 -1.22 1.02
N SER A 35 -11.72 -2.40 0.65
CA SER A 35 -12.13 -3.66 1.27
C SER A 35 -11.78 -3.67 2.77
N ASP A 36 -10.61 -3.16 3.15
CA ASP A 36 -10.19 -3.06 4.56
C ASP A 36 -11.15 -2.19 5.37
N ILE A 37 -11.54 -1.02 4.86
CA ILE A 37 -12.49 -0.17 5.59
C ILE A 37 -13.90 -0.77 5.64
N LEU A 38 -14.32 -1.47 4.58
CA LEU A 38 -15.60 -2.17 4.53
C LEU A 38 -15.66 -3.37 5.49
N ALA A 39 -14.54 -4.06 5.74
CA ALA A 39 -14.46 -5.17 6.68
C ALA A 39 -14.87 -4.77 8.12
N HIS A 40 -14.78 -3.47 8.42
CA HIS A 40 -15.24 -2.88 9.68
C HIS A 40 -16.68 -2.35 9.64
N ASN A 41 -17.49 -2.73 8.64
CA ASN A 41 -18.87 -2.31 8.42
C ASN A 41 -19.06 -0.79 8.25
N ASN A 42 -18.06 -0.09 7.71
CA ASN A 42 -18.15 1.34 7.46
C ASN A 42 -19.03 1.64 6.23
N ASN A 43 -19.73 2.79 6.27
CA ASN A 43 -20.55 3.25 5.15
C ASN A 43 -19.70 4.09 4.17
N LEU A 44 -19.41 3.54 2.98
CA LEU A 44 -18.63 4.22 1.94
C LEU A 44 -19.25 5.52 1.44
N THR A 45 -20.58 5.67 1.50
CA THR A 45 -21.23 6.92 1.06
C THR A 45 -21.20 8.00 2.14
N ASN A 46 -20.64 7.70 3.32
CA ASN A 46 -20.59 8.60 4.46
C ASN A 46 -19.34 8.37 5.32
N LEU A 47 -18.17 8.37 4.69
CA LEU A 47 -16.89 8.30 5.40
C LEU A 47 -16.61 9.63 6.10
N SER A 48 -16.20 9.55 7.37
CA SER A 48 -15.63 10.69 8.07
C SER A 48 -14.29 11.12 7.45
N PRO A 49 -13.81 12.35 7.67
CA PRO A 49 -12.49 12.79 7.19
C PRO A 49 -11.36 11.85 7.61
N ALA A 50 -11.40 11.33 8.84
CA ALA A 50 -10.40 10.38 9.34
C ALA A 50 -10.43 9.04 8.58
N GLN A 51 -11.62 8.57 8.19
CA GLN A 51 -11.77 7.36 7.38
C GLN A 51 -11.33 7.58 5.93
N VAL A 52 -11.54 8.78 5.37
CA VAL A 52 -10.98 9.15 4.06
C VAL A 52 -9.45 9.17 4.12
N ASP A 53 -8.89 9.74 5.18
CA ASP A 53 -7.45 9.73 5.43
C ASP A 53 -6.91 8.29 5.58
N GLN A 54 -7.62 7.41 6.28
CA GLN A 54 -7.28 5.99 6.40
C GLN A 54 -7.25 5.28 5.05
N VAL A 55 -8.28 5.43 4.22
CA VAL A 55 -8.32 4.82 2.87
C VAL A 55 -7.19 5.37 2.00
N THR A 56 -6.93 6.67 2.07
CA THR A 56 -5.86 7.32 1.30
C THR A 56 -4.49 6.78 1.68
N ALA A 57 -4.19 6.71 2.99
CA ALA A 57 -2.94 6.16 3.49
C ALA A 57 -2.78 4.68 3.16
N ALA A 58 -3.84 3.88 3.29
CA ALA A 58 -3.83 2.46 2.96
C ALA A 58 -3.61 2.23 1.45
N THR A 59 -4.27 3.02 0.59
CA THR A 59 -4.06 2.95 -0.87
C THR A 59 -2.61 3.22 -1.22
N LEU A 60 -2.01 4.27 -0.66
CA LEU A 60 -0.59 4.56 -0.84
C LEU A 60 0.29 3.42 -0.31
N GLY A 61 -0.03 2.86 0.84
CA GLY A 61 0.71 1.74 1.42
C GLY A 61 0.73 0.51 0.50
N TYR A 62 -0.43 0.14 -0.06
CA TYR A 62 -0.52 -0.95 -1.02
C TYR A 62 0.25 -0.65 -2.32
N ASP A 63 0.19 0.57 -2.83
CA ASP A 63 0.95 0.98 -4.01
C ASP A 63 2.46 0.82 -3.81
N VAL A 64 2.97 1.27 -2.66
CA VAL A 64 4.40 1.17 -2.36
C VAL A 64 4.82 -0.29 -2.14
N ALA A 65 3.99 -1.07 -1.43
CA ALA A 65 4.24 -2.50 -1.24
C ALA A 65 4.25 -3.28 -2.56
N HIS A 66 3.35 -2.94 -3.50
CA HIS A 66 3.31 -3.54 -4.83
C HIS A 66 4.59 -3.22 -5.62
N ARG A 67 5.06 -1.97 -5.58
CA ARG A 67 6.31 -1.56 -6.26
C ARG A 67 7.52 -2.34 -5.73
N ILE A 68 7.63 -2.53 -4.42
CA ILE A 68 8.68 -3.36 -3.82
C ILE A 68 8.60 -4.80 -4.32
N GLU A 69 7.39 -5.38 -4.34
CA GLU A 69 7.20 -6.74 -4.85
C GLU A 69 7.64 -6.88 -6.32
N LEU A 70 7.34 -5.91 -7.17
CA LEU A 70 7.77 -5.89 -8.56
C LEU A 70 9.28 -5.73 -8.71
N ASP A 71 9.89 -4.82 -7.95
CA ASP A 71 11.29 -4.45 -8.09
C ASP A 71 12.23 -5.52 -7.53
N VAL A 72 11.91 -6.08 -6.35
CA VAL A 72 12.83 -6.97 -5.61
C VAL A 72 12.22 -8.29 -5.15
N GLY A 73 10.92 -8.50 -5.30
CA GLY A 73 10.23 -9.68 -4.77
C GLY A 73 10.81 -11.00 -5.27
N LYS A 74 11.13 -11.09 -6.57
CA LYS A 74 11.81 -12.27 -7.12
C LYS A 74 13.20 -12.49 -6.52
N SER A 75 14.00 -11.42 -6.39
CA SER A 75 15.34 -11.52 -5.80
C SER A 75 15.28 -12.01 -4.35
N ILE A 76 14.33 -11.51 -3.56
CA ILE A 76 14.14 -11.94 -2.17
C ILE A 76 13.81 -13.44 -2.12
N ILE A 77 12.89 -13.91 -2.96
CA ILE A 77 12.50 -15.32 -3.01
C ILE A 77 13.64 -16.22 -3.48
N ASP A 78 14.40 -15.80 -4.50
CA ASP A 78 15.49 -16.60 -5.08
C ASP A 78 16.71 -16.71 -4.15
N LYS A 79 16.93 -15.74 -3.26
CA LYS A 79 18.05 -15.72 -2.29
C LYS A 79 17.75 -16.43 -0.98
N ALA A 80 16.47 -16.69 -0.68
CA ALA A 80 16.07 -17.35 0.55
C ALA A 80 16.45 -18.84 0.56
N PRO A 81 16.71 -19.45 1.74
CA PRO A 81 17.03 -20.87 1.83
C PRO A 81 15.91 -21.77 1.30
N THR A 82 14.67 -21.32 1.46
CA THR A 82 13.48 -21.94 0.87
C THR A 82 12.55 -20.92 0.25
N LYS A 83 11.71 -21.37 -0.69
CA LYS A 83 10.65 -20.54 -1.27
C LYS A 83 9.67 -20.02 -0.21
N GLY A 84 9.39 -20.82 0.83
CA GLY A 84 8.47 -20.44 1.91
C GLY A 84 9.02 -19.26 2.71
N GLU A 85 10.26 -19.34 3.15
CA GLU A 85 10.94 -18.25 3.88
C GLU A 85 11.07 -16.99 3.00
N GLY A 86 11.32 -17.15 1.70
CA GLY A 86 11.37 -16.02 0.77
C GLY A 86 10.03 -15.28 0.64
N LEU A 87 8.92 -16.03 0.61
CA LEU A 87 7.56 -15.45 0.61
C LEU A 87 7.23 -14.77 1.93
N GLU A 88 7.62 -15.36 3.06
CA GLU A 88 7.45 -14.77 4.39
C GLU A 88 8.22 -13.45 4.50
N ARG A 89 9.50 -13.43 4.11
CA ARG A 89 10.32 -12.22 4.12
C ARG A 89 9.78 -11.13 3.20
N LEU A 90 9.28 -11.49 2.01
CA LEU A 90 8.61 -10.52 1.13
C LEU A 90 7.34 -9.96 1.77
N GLN A 91 6.55 -10.79 2.46
CA GLN A 91 5.37 -10.34 3.16
C GLN A 91 5.71 -9.40 4.32
N GLU A 92 6.74 -9.71 5.11
CA GLU A 92 7.26 -8.84 6.17
C GLU A 92 7.67 -7.47 5.63
N MET A 93 8.39 -7.41 4.50
CA MET A 93 8.80 -6.16 3.88
C MET A 93 7.59 -5.33 3.40
N LYS A 94 6.58 -5.99 2.81
CA LYS A 94 5.33 -5.34 2.40
C LYS A 94 4.54 -4.81 3.59
N ASP A 95 4.53 -5.53 4.70
CA ASP A 95 3.84 -5.12 5.93
C ASP A 95 4.53 -3.91 6.55
N TYR A 96 5.86 -4.00 6.71
CA TYR A 96 6.70 -2.92 7.23
C TYR A 96 6.48 -1.61 6.45
N VAL A 97 6.52 -1.66 5.13
CA VAL A 97 6.34 -0.47 4.28
C VAL A 97 4.95 0.13 4.44
N ARG A 98 3.91 -0.69 4.55
CA ARG A 98 2.54 -0.18 4.78
C ARG A 98 2.43 0.54 6.12
N GLU A 99 3.07 0.02 7.16
CA GLU A 99 3.13 0.67 8.47
C GLU A 99 3.91 2.00 8.42
N VAL A 100 5.07 2.01 7.77
CA VAL A 100 5.88 3.23 7.59
C VAL A 100 5.11 4.30 6.84
N VAL A 101 4.43 3.94 5.73
CA VAL A 101 3.59 4.86 4.96
C VAL A 101 2.46 5.42 5.83
N ALA A 102 1.75 4.57 6.57
CA ALA A 102 0.66 5.00 7.43
C ALA A 102 1.14 5.96 8.53
N ALA A 103 2.27 5.66 9.17
CA ALA A 103 2.86 6.50 10.21
C ALA A 103 3.29 7.87 9.66
N GLN A 104 3.98 7.90 8.52
CA GLN A 104 4.41 9.16 7.89
C GLN A 104 3.23 9.99 7.40
N TYR A 105 2.23 9.37 6.76
CA TYR A 105 1.01 10.05 6.34
C TYR A 105 0.30 10.69 7.55
N ALA A 106 0.14 9.96 8.65
CA ALA A 106 -0.49 10.48 9.86
C ALA A 106 0.28 11.67 10.45
N ALA A 107 1.62 11.60 10.48
CA ALA A 107 2.46 12.69 10.95
C ALA A 107 2.32 13.95 10.07
N GLU A 108 2.35 13.80 8.75
CA GLU A 108 2.15 14.89 7.79
C GLU A 108 0.76 15.52 7.90
N ARG A 109 -0.27 14.69 8.05
CA ARG A 109 -1.66 15.13 8.21
C ARG A 109 -1.84 15.96 9.47
N ALA A 110 -1.23 15.52 10.57
CA ALA A 110 -1.29 16.20 11.86
C ALA A 110 -0.53 17.54 11.84
N ALA A 111 0.61 17.61 11.15
CA ALA A 111 1.43 18.81 11.08
C ALA A 111 0.87 19.87 10.09
N ASN A 112 0.43 19.42 8.91
CA ASN A 112 0.21 20.31 7.77
C ASN A 112 -1.26 20.37 7.31
N GLY A 113 -2.14 19.57 7.91
CA GLY A 113 -3.51 19.48 7.44
C GLY A 113 -3.59 18.73 6.12
N ALA A 114 -3.96 19.37 5.02
CA ALA A 114 -4.17 18.70 3.75
C ALA A 114 -2.85 18.18 3.15
N ILE A 115 -2.85 16.95 2.64
CA ILE A 115 -1.67 16.32 2.03
C ILE A 115 -1.75 16.45 0.52
N GLY A 116 -0.74 17.10 -0.07
CA GLY A 116 -0.60 17.26 -1.51
C GLY A 116 0.29 16.18 -2.15
N ARG A 117 0.30 16.15 -3.49
CA ARG A 117 1.05 15.16 -4.28
C ARG A 117 2.54 15.07 -3.93
N ALA A 118 3.20 16.21 -3.74
CA ALA A 118 4.63 16.25 -3.42
C ALA A 118 4.97 15.54 -2.10
N VAL A 119 4.06 15.60 -1.12
CA VAL A 119 4.21 14.91 0.17
C VAL A 119 3.99 13.41 -0.01
N ILE A 120 2.97 13.00 -0.77
CA ILE A 120 2.73 11.59 -1.12
C ILE A 120 3.95 10.98 -1.80
N ASP A 121 4.50 11.66 -2.80
CA ASP A 121 5.67 11.18 -3.54
C ASP A 121 6.91 11.06 -2.62
N ARG A 122 7.04 11.95 -1.63
CA ARG A 122 8.10 11.86 -0.61
C ARG A 122 7.88 10.67 0.31
N ILE A 123 6.70 10.52 0.91
CA ILE A 123 6.36 9.39 1.79
C ILE A 123 6.65 8.06 1.08
N SER A 124 6.26 7.94 -0.18
CA SER A 124 6.53 6.74 -0.98
C SER A 124 8.03 6.43 -1.09
N ARG A 125 8.86 7.42 -1.45
CA ARG A 125 10.31 7.23 -1.58
C ARG A 125 10.96 6.91 -0.22
N ASP A 126 10.58 7.65 0.82
CA ASP A 126 11.15 7.51 2.15
C ASP A 126 10.82 6.14 2.76
N ALA A 127 9.61 5.61 2.50
CA ALA A 127 9.21 4.28 2.94
C ALA A 127 9.98 3.17 2.21
N ILE A 128 10.21 3.31 0.90
CA ILE A 128 11.02 2.35 0.13
C ILE A 128 12.46 2.35 0.66
N GLN A 129 13.06 3.53 0.85
CA GLN A 129 14.43 3.62 1.36
C GLN A 129 14.56 2.99 2.74
N GLN A 130 13.65 3.28 3.67
CA GLN A 130 13.65 2.66 5.00
C GLN A 130 13.50 1.14 4.94
N ALA A 131 12.69 0.61 4.03
CA ALA A 131 12.57 -0.83 3.84
C ALA A 131 13.90 -1.44 3.38
N PHE A 132 14.60 -0.79 2.46
CA PHE A 132 15.93 -1.26 2.05
C PHE A 132 16.93 -1.17 3.19
N ASP A 133 16.99 -0.05 3.92
CA ASP A 133 17.92 0.10 5.04
C ASP A 133 17.72 -1.02 6.07
N VAL A 134 16.48 -1.32 6.47
CA VAL A 134 16.19 -2.37 7.45
C VAL A 134 16.49 -3.78 6.91
N PHE A 135 16.05 -4.09 5.69
CA PHE A 135 16.10 -5.47 5.19
C PHE A 135 17.41 -5.82 4.47
N GLU A 136 18.21 -4.82 4.05
CA GLU A 136 19.60 -4.99 3.61
C GLU A 136 20.56 -5.14 4.81
N GLU A 137 20.40 -4.34 5.88
CA GLU A 137 21.24 -4.45 7.10
C GLU A 137 21.07 -5.79 7.82
N ASP A 138 19.85 -6.36 7.81
CA ASP A 138 19.55 -7.69 8.36
C ASP A 138 20.07 -8.86 7.47
N GLY A 139 20.83 -8.58 6.41
CA GLY A 139 21.62 -9.56 5.64
C GLY A 139 20.86 -10.32 4.56
N GLY A 140 19.76 -9.77 4.02
CA GLY A 140 18.81 -10.51 3.18
C GLY A 140 18.63 -10.05 1.72
N LEU A 141 19.44 -9.13 1.22
CA LEU A 141 19.53 -8.79 -0.21
C LEU A 141 20.96 -8.98 -0.71
#